data_AF-A0A2G9Z6L4-F1
#
_entry.id   AF-A0A2G9Z6L4-F1
#
_cell.length_a   1.000
_cell.length_b   1.000
_cell.length_c   1.000
_cell.angle_alpha   90.00
_cell.angle_beta   90.00
_cell.angle_gamma   90.00
#
_symmetry.space_group_name_H-M   'P 1'
#
loop_
_entity.id
_entity.type
_entity.pdbx_description
1 polymer ?
#
loop_
_entity_poly.entity_id
_entity_poly.type
_entity_poly.pdbx_seq_one_letter_code
_entity_poly.pdbx_strand_id
1 'polypeptide(L)' 'MPIHKTKNENFFKKWSPEMAYVLGFFAADGCMIKNNRGAYFIEFQITDKDILLKIKKLLGSNHKITERKK' A
#
# COMPACT_ATOMS: atom_id res chain seq x y z
N MET A 1 -18.29 -2.39 -13.41
CA MET A 1 -17.23 -1.57 -14.01
C MET A 1 -15.97 -1.65 -13.15
N PRO A 2 -14.76 -1.70 -13.73
CA PRO A 2 -13.52 -1.68 -12.96
C PRO A 2 -13.42 -0.38 -12.15
N ILE A 3 -13.13 -0.49 -10.85
CA ILE A 3 -12.90 0.70 -10.02
C ILE A 3 -11.43 1.08 -10.18
N HIS A 4 -11.18 2.19 -10.87
CA HIS A 4 -9.84 2.71 -11.02
C HIS A 4 -9.42 3.49 -9.77
N LYS A 5 -8.27 3.13 -9.22
CA LYS A 5 -7.62 3.82 -8.11
C LYS A 5 -6.27 4.36 -8.57
N THR A 6 -5.98 5.60 -8.21
CA THR A 6 -4.69 6.23 -8.50
C THR A 6 -3.67 5.79 -7.46
N LYS A 7 -2.44 5.52 -7.94
CA LYS A 7 -1.26 5.16 -7.17
C LYS A 7 -0.02 5.37 -8.04
N ASN A 8 1.12 5.60 -7.42
CA ASN A 8 2.42 5.69 -8.09
C ASN A 8 2.96 4.29 -8.39
N GLU A 9 2.72 3.78 -9.59
CA GLU A 9 3.18 2.45 -10.03
C GLU A 9 4.70 2.36 -10.22
N ASN A 10 5.40 3.49 -10.21
CA ASN A 10 6.85 3.57 -10.32
C ASN A 10 7.54 3.78 -8.96
N PHE A 11 6.79 3.79 -7.86
CA PHE A 11 7.34 4.05 -6.52
C PHE A 11 8.52 3.13 -6.18
N PHE A 12 8.36 1.82 -6.38
CA PHE A 12 9.40 0.83 -6.10
C PHE A 12 10.47 0.72 -7.21
N LYS A 13 10.41 1.53 -8.27
CA LYS A 13 11.40 1.52 -9.36
C LYS A 13 12.54 2.51 -9.14
N LYS A 14 12.44 3.39 -8.14
CA LYS A 14 13.44 4.41 -7.82
C LYS A 14 13.87 4.26 -6.38
N TRP A 15 15.18 4.15 -6.15
CA TRP A 15 15.74 4.11 -4.80
C TRP A 15 15.64 5.48 -4.13
N SER A 16 15.05 5.50 -2.94
CA SER A 16 15.05 6.62 -2.01
C SER A 16 14.93 6.08 -0.58
N PRO A 17 15.28 6.86 0.46
CA PRO A 17 15.08 6.46 1.85
C PRO A 17 13.62 6.11 2.16
N GLU A 18 12.66 6.87 1.61
CA GLU A 18 11.23 6.62 1.78
C GLU A 18 10.78 5.33 1.09
N MET A 19 11.28 5.07 -0.12
CA MET A 19 11.01 3.82 -0.82
C MET A 19 11.54 2.63 -0.02
N ALA A 20 12.79 2.70 0.45
CA ALA A 20 13.40 1.64 1.26
C ALA A 20 12.63 1.38 2.56
N TYR A 21 12.15 2.44 3.23
CA TYR A 21 11.29 2.32 4.41
C TYR A 21 9.98 1.57 4.10
N VAL A 22 9.26 2.00 3.06
CA VAL A 22 7.98 1.37 2.66
C VAL A 22 8.20 -0.07 2.19
N LEU A 23 9.32 -0.36 1.52
CA LEU A 23 9.70 -1.71 1.11
C LEU A 23 9.97 -2.61 2.33
N GLY A 24 10.75 -2.13 3.31
CA GLY A 24 11.01 -2.86 4.55
C GLY A 24 9.73 -3.13 5.35
N PHE A 25 8.87 -2.12 5.46
CA PHE A 25 7.55 -2.26 6.07
C PHE A 25 6.68 -3.29 5.34
N PHE A 26 6.64 -3.24 4.00
CA PHE A 26 5.91 -4.21 3.18
C PHE A 26 6.45 -5.63 3.35
N ALA A 27 7.76 -5.80 3.44
CA ALA A 27 8.37 -7.11 3.67
C ALA A 27 8.10 -7.66 5.07
N ALA A 28 7.94 -6.80 6.07
CA ALA A 28 7.67 -7.21 7.45
C ALA A 28 6.19 -7.54 7.71
N ASP A 29 5.29 -6.59 7.42
CA ASP A 29 3.88 -6.63 7.83
C ASP A 29 2.90 -6.49 6.64
N GLY A 30 3.41 -6.38 5.42
CA GLY A 30 2.60 -6.29 4.21
C GLY A 30 2.12 -7.65 3.72
N CYS A 31 1.07 -7.63 2.90
CA CYS A 31 0.55 -8.83 2.22
C CYS A 31 0.37 -8.58 0.73
N MET A 32 0.67 -9.58 -0.11
CA MET A 32 0.36 -9.57 -1.53
C MET A 32 -0.70 -10.62 -1.84
N ILE A 33 -1.81 -10.18 -2.42
CA ILE A 33 -2.94 -11.05 -2.76
C ILE A 33 -3.12 -11.07 -4.26
N LYS A 34 -3.18 -12.28 -4.83
CA LYS A 34 -3.58 -12.50 -6.22
C LYS A 34 -5.05 -12.90 -6.22
N ASN A 35 -5.90 -12.15 -6.92
CA ASN A 35 -7.29 -12.55 -7.08
C ASN A 35 -7.45 -13.61 -8.19
N ASN A 36 -8.60 -14.27 -8.24
CA ASN A 36 -8.91 -15.28 -9.27
C ASN A 36 -8.94 -14.71 -10.70
N ARG A 37 -8.93 -13.38 -10.86
CA ARG A 37 -8.87 -12.69 -12.15
C ARG A 37 -7.44 -12.29 -12.55
N GLY A 38 -6.43 -12.73 -11.80
CA GLY A 38 -5.02 -12.50 -12.09
C GLY A 38 -4.45 -11.14 -11.65
N ALA A 39 -5.25 -10.29 -11.00
CA ALA A 39 -4.78 -9.01 -10.48
C ALA A 39 -4.08 -9.19 -9.12
N TYR A 40 -2.98 -8.45 -8.92
CA TYR A 40 -2.23 -8.41 -7.68
C TYR A 40 -2.59 -7.17 -6.86
N PHE A 41 -2.75 -7.35 -5.56
CA PHE A 41 -3.06 -6.32 -4.58
C PHE A 41 -2.00 -6.34 -3.48
N ILE A 42 -1.66 -5.15 -2.98
CA ILE A 42 -0.84 -4.99 -1.79
C ILE A 42 -1.75 -4.50 -0.67
N GLU A 43 -1.67 -5.15 0.48
CA GLU A 43 -2.43 -4.80 1.68
C GLU A 43 -1.49 -4.45 2.82
N PHE A 44 -1.89 -3.43 3.58
CA PHE A 44 -1.23 -2.99 4.80
C PHE A 44 -2.27 -2.92 5.91
N GLN A 45 -2.04 -3.62 7.01
CA GLN A 45 -2.89 -3.59 8.18
C GLN A 45 -2.05 -3.32 9.42
N ILE A 46 -2.24 -2.15 10.03
CA ILE A 46 -1.55 -1.75 11.26
C ILE A 46 -2.48 -0.99 12.20
N THR A 47 -2.09 -0.93 13.46
CA THR A 47 -2.78 -0.16 14.51
C THR A 47 -2.43 1.33 14.46
N ASP A 48 -1.25 1.69 13.95
CA ASP A 48 -0.80 3.08 13.81
C ASP A 48 -1.34 3.70 12.50
N LYS A 49 -2.36 4.55 12.63
CA LYS A 49 -3.00 5.22 11.50
C LYS A 49 -2.09 6.25 10.82
N ASP A 50 -1.18 6.87 11.55
CA ASP A 50 -0.32 7.94 11.02
C ASP A 50 0.74 7.39 10.08
N ILE A 51 1.32 6.23 10.42
CA ILE A 51 2.21 5.50 9.52
C ILE A 51 1.46 5.14 8.22
N LEU A 52 0.23 4.62 8.34
CA LEU A 52 -0.56 4.22 7.18
C LEU A 52 -0.91 5.42 6.27
N LEU A 53 -1.20 6.59 6.86
CA LEU A 53 -1.41 7.84 6.12
C LEU A 53 -0.14 8.33 5.41
N LYS A 54 1.03 8.24 6.07
CA LYS A 54 2.33 8.57 5.45
C LYS A 54 2.62 7.67 4.26
N ILE A 55 2.46 6.35 4.42
CA ILE A 55 2.65 5.36 3.34
C ILE A 55 1.68 5.66 2.17
N LYS A 56 0.40 5.92 2.47
CA LYS A 56 -0.60 6.29 1.45
C LYS A 56 -0.17 7.52 0.65
N LYS A 57 0.34 8.55 1.32
CA LYS A 57 0.84 9.79 0.68
C LYS A 57 2.06 9.50 -0.20
N LEU A 58 3.04 8.74 0.30
CA LEU A 58 4.25 8.35 -0.43
C LEU A 58 3.94 7.54 -1.69
N LEU A 59 2.99 6.61 -1.60
CA LEU A 59 2.52 5.81 -2.73
C LEU A 59 1.62 6.59 -3.69
N GLY A 60 1.29 7.86 -3.41
CA GLY A 60 0.36 8.65 -4.24
C GLY A 60 -1.02 8.00 -4.38
N SER A 61 -1.45 7.26 -3.34
CA SER A 61 -2.61 6.38 -3.40
C SER A 61 -3.90 7.09 -2.98
N ASN A 62 -4.99 6.92 -3.76
CA ASN A 62 -6.32 7.40 -3.39
C ASN A 62 -7.21 6.34 -2.70
N HIS A 63 -6.64 5.21 -2.27
CA HIS A 63 -7.38 4.16 -1.58
C HIS A 63 -7.93 4.67 -0.23
N LYS A 64 -9.13 4.25 0.13
CA LYS A 64 -9.74 4.58 1.42
C LYS A 64 -9.07 3.75 2.51
N ILE A 65 -8.63 4.40 3.58
CA ILE A 65 -8.20 3.71 4.80
C ILE A 65 -9.46 3.43 5.63
N THR A 66 -9.60 2.21 6.10
CA THR A 66 -10.75 1.75 6.89
C THR A 66 -10.28 1.18 8.20
N GLU A 67 -11.03 1.43 9.27
CA GLU A 67 -10.81 0.84 10.58
C GLU A 67 -11.68 -0.41 10.71
N ARG A 68 -11.07 -1.52 11.13
CA ARG A 68 -11.80 -2.75 11.43
C ARG A 68 -12.26 -2.70 12.88
N LYS A 69 -13.56 -2.51 13.11
CA LYS A 69 -14.15 -2.65 14.45
C LYS A 69 -14.06 -4.12 14.86
N LYS A 70 -13.57 -4.37 16.08
CA LYS A 70 -13.69 -5.68 16.74
C LYS A 70 -15.11 -5.87 17.24
#